data_AF-A0A512H985-F1
#
_entry.id   AF-A0A512H985-F1
#
_cell.length_a   1.000
_cell.length_b   1.000
_cell.length_c   1.000
_cell.angle_alpha   90.00
_cell.angle_beta   90.00
_cell.angle_gamma   90.00
#
_symmetry.space_group_name_H-M   'P 1'
#
loop_
_entity.id
_entity.type
_entity.pdbx_description
1 polymer ?
#
loop_
_entity_poly.entity_id
_entity_poly.type
_entity_poly.pdbx_seq_one_letter_code
_entity_poly.pdbx_strand_id
1 'polypeptide(L)'
;MNALPFALDTHAFIKKMVGAGMTEAQAEAVTDLVREAQGAAIGELATKTDLAALRADLAAQRSELMGEISTVRSDLSGEIAALRSEVKAVEAGLRAEINAAKSDTTRWMVGTVLVAVLLNGVMVLGAMVGLAKLLGS
;
A
#
# COMPACT_ATOMS: atom_id res chain seq x y z
N MET A 1 -21.25 27.33 -31.52
CA MET A 1 -20.98 28.12 -30.30
C MET A 1 -22.26 28.88 -29.99
N ASN A 2 -23.04 28.43 -29.01
CA ASN A 2 -24.29 29.14 -28.67
C ASN A 2 -23.92 30.42 -27.92
N ALA A 3 -24.23 31.57 -28.52
CA ALA A 3 -24.21 32.86 -27.85
C ALA A 3 -25.08 32.79 -26.60
N LEU A 4 -24.56 33.26 -25.47
CA LEU A 4 -25.26 33.25 -24.19
C LEU A 4 -26.49 34.18 -24.25
N PRO A 5 -27.66 33.79 -23.70
CA PRO A 5 -28.89 34.59 -23.67
C PRO A 5 -28.85 35.78 -22.68
N PHE A 6 -27.66 36.14 -22.18
CA PHE A 6 -27.47 37.12 -21.10
C PHE A 6 -26.93 38.48 -21.59
N ALA A 7 -26.69 38.65 -22.89
CA ALA A 7 -26.28 39.95 -23.41
C ALA A 7 -27.46 40.93 -23.34
N LEU A 8 -27.33 41.99 -22.55
CA LEU A 8 -28.28 43.09 -22.54
C LEU A 8 -28.30 43.76 -23.91
N ASP A 9 -29.41 43.64 -24.63
CA ASP A 9 -29.68 44.47 -25.80
C ASP A 9 -29.97 45.89 -25.32
N THR A 10 -28.92 46.70 -25.29
CA THR A 10 -29.00 48.06 -24.74
C THR A 10 -29.89 48.97 -25.57
N HIS A 11 -29.95 48.78 -26.88
CA HIS A 11 -30.83 49.59 -27.72
C HIS A 11 -32.30 49.26 -27.48
N ALA A 12 -32.65 47.97 -27.40
CA ALA A 12 -34.02 47.55 -27.06
C ALA A 12 -34.41 47.97 -25.63
N PHE A 13 -33.47 47.90 -24.68
CA PHE A 13 -33.69 48.29 -23.29
C PHE A 13 -33.93 49.80 -23.15
N ILE A 14 -33.09 50.64 -23.78
CA ILE A 14 -33.27 52.10 -23.82
C ILE A 14 -34.62 52.46 -24.45
N LYS A 15 -34.97 51.88 -25.61
CA LYS A 15 -36.24 52.15 -26.29
C LYS A 15 -37.46 51.83 -25.42
N LYS A 16 -37.38 50.76 -24.63
CA LYS A 16 -38.45 50.35 -23.70
C LYS A 16 -38.60 51.32 -22.53
N MET A 17 -37.49 51.82 -21.99
CA MET A 17 -37.48 52.82 -20.91
C MET A 17 -38.00 54.18 -21.36
N VAL A 18 -37.61 54.63 -22.56
CA VAL A 18 -38.16 55.86 -23.18
C VAL A 18 -39.66 55.70 -23.44
N GLY A 19 -40.08 54.55 -23.97
CA GLY A 19 -41.50 54.23 -24.15
C GLY A 19 -42.31 54.18 -22.86
N ALA A 20 -41.66 54.01 -21.70
CA ALA A 20 -42.28 54.06 -20.38
C ALA A 20 -42.29 55.46 -19.74
N GLY A 21 -41.82 56.49 -20.46
CA GLY A 21 -41.85 57.89 -20.03
C GLY A 21 -40.55 58.41 -19.41
N MET A 22 -39.44 57.66 -19.46
CA MET A 22 -38.11 58.18 -19.10
C MET A 22 -37.54 59.04 -20.23
N THR A 23 -36.70 60.01 -19.90
CA THR A 23 -35.92 60.70 -20.94
C THR A 23 -34.84 59.79 -21.50
N GLU A 24 -34.37 60.07 -22.71
CA GLU A 24 -33.30 59.30 -23.36
C GLU A 24 -32.03 59.26 -22.49
N ALA A 25 -31.63 60.40 -21.92
CA ALA A 25 -30.48 60.50 -21.02
C ALA A 25 -30.64 59.66 -19.73
N GLN A 26 -31.85 59.59 -19.17
CA GLN A 26 -32.14 58.73 -18.01
C GLN A 26 -32.10 57.25 -18.39
N ALA A 27 -32.66 56.90 -19.55
CA ALA A 27 -32.66 55.54 -20.05
C ALA A 27 -31.24 55.03 -20.31
N GLU A 28 -30.36 55.85 -20.90
CA GLU A 28 -28.94 55.53 -21.09
C GLU A 28 -28.23 55.31 -19.75
N ALA A 29 -28.35 56.24 -18.80
CA ALA A 29 -27.69 56.12 -17.49
C ALA A 29 -28.09 54.86 -16.72
N VAL A 30 -29.37 54.46 -16.76
CA VAL A 30 -29.83 53.21 -16.13
C VAL A 30 -29.33 51.99 -16.89
N THR A 31 -29.28 52.05 -18.22
CA THR A 31 -28.79 50.96 -19.07
C THR A 31 -27.32 50.67 -18.78
N ASP A 32 -26.51 51.71 -18.61
CA ASP A 32 -25.09 51.57 -18.27
C ASP A 32 -24.88 50.98 -16.88
N LEU A 33 -25.64 51.43 -15.88
CA LEU A 33 -25.59 50.85 -14.53
C LEU A 33 -25.96 49.36 -14.53
N VAL A 34 -27.00 48.98 -15.28
CA VAL A 34 -27.42 47.57 -15.41
C VAL A 34 -26.36 46.75 -16.14
N ARG A 35 -25.74 47.30 -17.20
CA ARG A 35 -24.65 46.65 -17.92
C ARG A 35 -23.44 46.41 -17.01
N GLU A 36 -23.07 47.40 -16.21
CA GLU A 36 -21.96 47.31 -15.26
C GLU A 36 -22.25 46.25 -14.18
N ALA A 37 -23.44 46.29 -13.57
CA ALA A 37 -23.85 45.32 -12.57
C ALA A 37 -23.90 43.87 -13.13
N GLN A 38 -24.38 43.70 -14.37
CA GLN A 38 -24.36 42.39 -15.04
C GLN A 38 -22.93 41.94 -15.38
N GLY A 39 -22.06 42.86 -15.83
CA GLY A 39 -20.66 42.56 -16.11
C GLY A 39 -19.92 42.07 -14.87
N ALA A 40 -20.12 42.73 -13.73
CA ALA A 40 -19.56 42.32 -12.44
C ALA A 40 -20.08 40.93 -12.03
N ALA A 41 -21.39 40.70 -12.11
CA ALA A 41 -22.00 39.41 -11.74
C ALA A 41 -21.53 38.24 -12.63
N ILE A 42 -21.34 38.47 -13.93
CA ILE A 42 -20.85 37.44 -14.87
C ILE A 42 -19.36 37.14 -14.65
N GLY A 43 -18.58 38.14 -14.24
CA GLY A 43 -17.15 38.00 -13.98
C GLY A 43 -16.82 37.06 -12.82
N GLU A 44 -17.73 36.89 -11.86
CA GLU A 44 -17.55 35.99 -10.71
C GLU A 44 -17.99 34.54 -10.99
N LEU A 45 -18.67 34.28 -12.11
CA LEU A 45 -19.18 32.95 -12.43
C LEU A 45 -18.07 32.04 -12.96
N ALA A 46 -18.02 30.82 -12.43
CA ALA A 46 -17.20 29.75 -13.00
C ALA A 46 -17.62 29.47 -14.45
N THR A 47 -16.65 29.49 -15.34
CA THR A 47 -16.83 29.28 -16.77
C THR A 47 -16.79 27.79 -17.12
N LYS A 48 -17.19 27.47 -18.36
CA LYS A 48 -17.02 26.11 -18.90
C LYS A 48 -15.54 25.70 -18.97
N THR A 49 -14.64 26.67 -19.12
CA THR A 49 -13.20 26.44 -19.13
C THR A 49 -12.72 26.02 -17.75
N ASP A 50 -13.15 26.69 -16.69
CA ASP A 50 -12.81 26.33 -15.31
C ASP A 50 -13.30 24.91 -14.98
N LEU A 51 -14.54 24.59 -15.39
CA LEU A 51 -15.09 23.25 -15.22
C LEU A 51 -14.39 22.19 -16.09
N ALA A 52 -13.80 22.56 -17.22
CA ALA A 52 -13.01 21.64 -18.04
C ALA A 52 -11.64 21.39 -17.42
N ALA A 53 -10.99 22.44 -16.89
CA ALA A 53 -9.74 22.35 -16.15
C ALA A 53 -9.89 21.45 -14.90
N LEU A 54 -10.91 21.70 -14.08
CA LEU A 54 -11.18 20.86 -12.90
C LEU A 54 -11.44 19.39 -13.24
N ARG A 55 -12.13 19.11 -14.36
CA ARG A 55 -12.33 17.73 -14.82
C ARG A 55 -11.03 17.08 -15.29
N ALA A 56 -10.16 17.83 -15.94
CA ALA A 56 -8.85 17.35 -16.37
C ALA A 56 -7.97 17.04 -15.15
N ASP A 57 -7.93 17.94 -14.16
CA ASP A 57 -7.19 17.75 -12.92
C ASP A 57 -7.70 16.52 -12.14
N LEU A 58 -9.03 16.38 -12.01
CA LEU A 58 -9.63 15.21 -11.36
C LEU A 58 -9.28 13.90 -12.10
N ALA A 59 -9.27 13.91 -13.44
CA ALA A 59 -8.89 12.75 -14.23
C ALA A 59 -7.40 12.40 -14.07
N ALA A 60 -6.53 13.41 -14.01
CA ALA A 60 -5.10 13.24 -13.76
C ALA A 60 -4.85 12.65 -12.36
N GLN A 61 -5.44 13.23 -11.31
CA GLN A 61 -5.34 12.71 -9.94
C GLN A 61 -5.87 11.29 -9.83
N ARG A 62 -7.00 10.97 -10.49
CA ARG A 62 -7.53 9.61 -10.51
C ARG A 62 -6.55 8.64 -11.18
N SER A 63 -5.91 9.05 -12.27
CA SER A 63 -4.91 8.22 -12.96
C SER A 63 -3.68 7.99 -12.09
N GLU A 64 -3.19 9.03 -11.42
CA GLU A 64 -2.06 8.98 -10.48
C GLU A 64 -2.34 8.00 -9.34
N LEU A 65 -3.48 8.16 -8.65
CA LEU A 65 -3.89 7.25 -7.57
C LEU A 65 -4.03 5.80 -8.02
N MET A 66 -4.53 5.55 -9.23
CA MET A 66 -4.60 4.18 -9.78
C MET A 66 -3.19 3.61 -10.03
N GLY A 67 -2.25 4.45 -10.47
CA GLY A 67 -0.84 4.10 -10.60
C GLY A 67 -0.22 3.73 -9.25
N GLU A 68 -0.38 4.58 -8.24
CA GLU A 68 0.12 4.34 -6.88
C GLU A 68 -0.46 3.05 -6.28
N ILE A 69 -1.77 2.82 -6.43
CA ILE A 69 -2.42 1.57 -5.97
C ILE A 69 -1.81 0.35 -6.66
N SER A 70 -1.51 0.44 -7.95
CA SER A 70 -0.88 -0.64 -8.70
C SER A 70 0.54 -0.92 -8.20
N THR A 71 1.33 0.13 -7.96
CA THR A 71 2.69 0.03 -7.41
C THR A 71 2.68 -0.61 -6.03
N VAL A 72 1.88 -0.09 -5.10
CA VAL A 72 1.76 -0.65 -3.74
C VAL A 72 1.32 -2.12 -3.76
N ARG A 73 0.39 -2.48 -4.65
CA ARG A 73 -0.03 -3.89 -4.80
C ARG A 73 1.12 -4.77 -5.29
N SER A 74 1.91 -4.29 -6.25
CA SER A 74 3.07 -5.01 -6.78
C SER A 74 4.12 -5.21 -5.68
N ASP A 75 4.45 -4.15 -4.96
CA ASP A 75 5.46 -4.17 -3.89
C ASP A 75 5.05 -5.15 -2.78
N LEU A 76 3.82 -5.05 -2.28
CA LEU A 76 3.31 -5.98 -1.27
C LEU A 76 3.30 -7.43 -1.75
N SER A 77 2.99 -7.68 -3.03
CA SER A 77 3.06 -9.04 -3.60
C SER A 77 4.49 -9.56 -3.63
N GLY A 78 5.46 -8.69 -3.97
CA GLY A 78 6.89 -8.98 -3.92
C GLY A 78 7.38 -9.29 -2.50
N GLU A 79 7.02 -8.45 -1.53
CA GLU A 79 7.36 -8.65 -0.11
C GLU A 79 6.78 -9.95 0.45
N ILE A 80 5.52 -10.26 0.14
CA ILE A 80 4.91 -11.54 0.55
C ILE A 80 5.65 -12.73 -0.05
N ALA A 81 6.08 -12.65 -1.31
CA ALA A 81 6.85 -13.72 -1.95
C ALA A 81 8.24 -13.88 -1.32
N ALA A 82 8.92 -12.76 -1.03
CA ALA A 82 10.21 -12.75 -0.34
C ALA A 82 10.09 -13.37 1.06
N LEU A 83 9.11 -12.93 1.86
CA LEU A 83 8.88 -13.45 3.21
C LEU A 83 8.55 -14.95 3.21
N ARG A 84 7.76 -15.42 2.25
CA ARG A 84 7.49 -16.86 2.07
C ARG A 84 8.77 -17.64 1.77
N SER A 85 9.68 -17.07 0.99
CA SER A 85 10.98 -17.69 0.70
C SER A 85 11.86 -17.74 1.95
N GLU A 86 11.94 -16.64 2.71
CA GLU A 86 12.69 -16.57 3.96
C GLU A 86 12.17 -17.59 4.98
N VAL A 87 10.85 -17.70 5.17
CA VAL A 87 10.25 -18.69 6.07
C VAL A 87 10.62 -20.11 5.67
N LYS A 88 10.57 -20.45 4.37
CA LYS A 88 11.00 -21.77 3.89
C LYS A 88 12.48 -22.03 4.13
N ALA A 89 13.33 -21.02 3.95
CA ALA A 89 14.76 -21.12 4.20
C ALA A 89 15.04 -21.36 5.69
N VAL A 90 14.37 -20.63 6.58
CA VAL A 90 14.45 -20.84 8.03
C VAL A 90 13.96 -22.23 8.42
N GLU A 91 12.82 -22.70 7.88
CA GLU A 91 12.31 -24.04 8.16
C GLU A 91 13.30 -25.14 7.72
N ALA A 92 13.90 -25.00 6.53
CA ALA A 92 14.92 -25.92 6.03
C ALA A 92 16.18 -25.90 6.91
N GLY A 93 16.62 -24.72 7.33
CA GLY A 93 17.74 -24.53 8.25
C GLY A 93 17.50 -25.24 9.59
N LEU A 94 16.35 -24.99 10.22
CA LEU A 94 15.97 -25.63 11.49
C LEU A 94 15.89 -27.15 11.36
N ARG A 95 15.33 -27.67 10.26
CA ARG A 95 15.31 -29.12 10.01
C ARG A 95 16.71 -29.70 9.90
N ALA A 96 17.64 -28.99 9.26
CA ALA A 96 19.04 -29.42 9.16
C ALA A 96 19.74 -29.42 10.52
N GLU A 97 19.58 -28.36 11.31
CA GLU A 97 20.13 -28.24 12.67
C GLU A 97 19.60 -29.35 13.60
N ILE A 98 18.30 -29.63 13.57
CA ILE A 98 17.69 -30.71 14.36
C ILE A 98 18.28 -32.07 13.97
N ASN A 99 18.44 -32.34 12.67
CA ASN A 99 19.03 -33.61 12.21
C ASN A 99 20.50 -33.74 12.64
N ALA A 100 21.27 -32.65 12.56
CA ALA A 100 22.65 -32.62 13.03
C ALA A 100 22.72 -32.90 14.55
N ALA A 101 21.91 -32.20 15.34
CA ALA A 101 21.85 -32.41 16.79
C ALA A 101 21.43 -33.84 17.18
N LYS A 102 20.47 -34.43 16.44
CA LYS A 102 20.04 -35.83 16.65
C LYS A 102 21.16 -36.81 16.31
N SER A 103 21.88 -36.58 15.21
CA SER A 103 23.04 -37.39 14.81
C SER A 103 24.14 -37.33 15.87
N ASP A 104 24.50 -36.13 16.33
CA ASP A 104 25.55 -35.94 17.34
C ASP A 104 25.17 -36.58 18.67
N THR A 105 23.92 -36.42 19.11
CA THR A 105 23.38 -37.08 20.30
C THR A 105 23.47 -38.61 20.17
N THR A 106 23.06 -39.16 19.02
CA THR A 106 23.12 -40.61 18.76
C THR A 106 24.56 -41.12 18.80
N ARG A 107 25.50 -40.40 18.19
CA ARG A 107 26.92 -40.75 18.23
C ARG A 107 27.44 -40.78 19.67
N TRP A 108 27.10 -39.79 20.49
CA TRP A 108 27.50 -39.74 21.90
C TRP A 108 26.92 -40.90 22.71
N MET A 109 25.64 -41.20 22.54
CA MET A 109 24.99 -42.34 23.23
C MET A 109 25.63 -43.68 22.86
N VAL A 110 25.95 -43.91 21.58
CA VAL A 110 26.64 -45.14 21.16
C VAL A 110 28.00 -45.23 21.85
N GLY A 111 28.76 -44.14 21.89
CA GLY A 111 30.05 -44.10 22.59
C GLY A 111 29.94 -44.43 24.08
N THR A 112 28.98 -43.84 24.78
CA THR A 112 28.79 -44.08 26.23
C THR A 112 28.31 -45.49 26.53
N VAL A 113 27.39 -46.04 25.72
CA VAL A 113 26.91 -47.42 25.86
C VAL A 113 28.06 -48.41 25.64
N LEU A 114 28.90 -48.21 24.62
CA LEU A 114 30.06 -49.08 24.37
C LEU A 114 31.04 -49.06 25.54
N VAL A 115 31.37 -47.89 26.10
CA VAL A 115 32.24 -47.78 27.28
C VAL A 115 31.63 -48.51 28.48
N ALA A 116 30.33 -48.33 28.74
CA ALA A 116 29.64 -49.00 29.84
C ALA A 116 29.66 -50.55 29.68
N VAL A 117 29.45 -51.06 28.47
CA VAL A 117 29.52 -52.50 28.17
C VAL A 117 30.93 -53.05 28.40
N LEU A 118 31.97 -52.35 27.96
CA LEU A 118 33.36 -52.75 28.16
C LEU A 118 33.74 -52.79 29.65
N LEU A 119 33.34 -51.78 30.42
CA LEU A 119 33.57 -51.73 31.87
C LEU A 119 32.90 -52.90 32.59
N ASN A 120 31.64 -53.20 32.28
CA ASN A 120 30.93 -54.36 32.83
C ASN A 120 31.63 -55.68 32.47
N GLY A 121 32.10 -55.83 31.23
CA GLY A 121 32.85 -57.02 30.80
C GLY A 121 34.14 -57.22 31.59
N VAL A 122 34.91 -56.14 31.81
CA VAL A 122 36.14 -56.19 32.62
C VAL A 122 35.84 -56.59 34.06
N MET A 123 34.79 -56.03 34.67
CA MET A 123 34.39 -56.38 36.04
C MET A 123 34.00 -57.86 36.18
N VAL A 124 33.23 -58.41 35.24
CA VAL A 124 32.82 -59.82 35.25
C VAL A 124 34.03 -60.75 35.05
N LEU A 125 34.93 -60.43 34.11
CA LEU A 125 36.18 -61.19 33.92
C LEU A 125 37.03 -61.19 35.19
N GLY A 126 37.18 -60.03 35.84
CA GLY A 126 37.90 -59.92 37.12
C GLY A 126 37.29 -60.79 38.22
N ALA A 127 35.96 -60.81 38.35
CA ALA A 127 35.26 -61.65 39.31
C ALA A 127 35.48 -63.15 39.03
N MET A 128 35.44 -63.58 37.77
CA MET A 128 35.70 -64.98 37.38
C MET A 128 37.13 -65.42 37.73
N VAL A 129 38.14 -64.58 37.45
CA VAL A 129 39.54 -64.88 37.80
C VAL A 129 39.72 -64.97 39.31
N GLY A 130 39.09 -64.07 40.08
CA GLY A 130 39.10 -64.12 41.54
C GLY A 130 38.50 -65.41 42.10
N LEU A 131 37.34 -65.84 41.57
CA LEU A 131 36.70 -67.09 41.95
C LEU A 131 37.55 -68.32 41.61
N ALA A 132 38.17 -68.35 40.43
CA ALA A 132 39.06 -69.44 40.03
C ALA A 132 40.25 -69.61 40.96
N LYS A 133 40.82 -68.49 41.48
CA LYS A 133 41.89 -68.53 42.48
C LYS A 133 41.43 -69.07 43.83
N LEU A 134 40.22 -68.75 44.27
CA LEU A 134 39.65 -69.22 45.55
C LEU A 134 39.28 -70.71 45.52
N LEU A 135 38.84 -71.24 44.38
CA LEU A 135 38.48 -72.66 44.23
C LEU A 135 39.70 -73.57 44.00
N GLY A 136 40.82 -73.02 43.56
CA GLY A 136 42.07 -73.75 43.28
C GLY A 136 43.10 -73.74 44.42
N SER A 137 42.83 -73.03 45.52
CA SER A 137 43.64 -72.98 46.75
C SER A 137 43.07 -73.91 47.82
#